data_AF-G9KUY6-F1
#
_entry.id   AF-G9KUY6-F1
#
_cell.length_a   1.000
_cell.length_b   1.000
_cell.length_c   1.000
_cell.angle_alpha   90.00
_cell.angle_beta   90.00
_cell.angle_gamma   90.00
#
_symmetry.space_group_name_H-M   'P 1'
#
loop_
_entity.id
_entity.type
_entity.pdbx_description
1 polymer ?
#
loop_
_entity_poly.entity_id
_entity_poly.type
_entity_poly.pdbx_seq_one_letter_code
_entity_poly.pdbx_strand_id
1 'polypeptide(L)'
;AIFSVYVVNKAGGLIYQLDSYAPRAEAEKTFSYPLDLLLKLHDERVLVAFGQRDGIRVGHAVLAINGVDVNGKYTADGKEVLEYLGNPANYPVSIRFGRPRLTSNEKLMLASMFHSLFAIGSQLS
;
A
#
# COMPACT_ATOMS: atom_id res chain seq x y z
N ALA A 1 15.02 13.97 8.51
CA ALA A 1 15.32 12.53 8.37
C ALA A 1 15.43 12.19 6.88
N ILE A 2 16.30 11.26 6.50
CA ILE A 2 16.37 10.73 5.14
C ILE A 2 15.36 9.58 5.05
N PHE A 3 14.47 9.60 4.06
CA PHE A 3 13.46 8.55 3.87
C PHE A 3 13.95 7.46 2.92
N SER A 4 14.59 7.86 1.82
CA SER A 4 15.08 6.95 0.79
C SER A 4 16.07 7.65 -0.14
N VAL A 5 16.90 6.85 -0.81
CA VAL A 5 17.90 7.27 -1.79
C VAL A 5 17.66 6.49 -3.08
N TYR A 6 17.65 7.19 -4.21
CA TYR A 6 17.49 6.63 -5.55
C TYR A 6 18.65 7.11 -6.42
N VAL A 7 19.35 6.20 -7.07
CA VAL A 7 20.37 6.52 -8.09
C VAL A 7 19.82 6.07 -9.43
N VAL A 8 19.58 7.04 -10.30
CA VAL A 8 18.97 6.85 -11.62
C VAL A 8 20.04 7.15 -12.68
N ASN A 9 20.15 6.27 -13.68
CA ASN A 9 21.11 6.45 -14.76
C ASN A 9 20.61 7.51 -15.78
N LYS A 10 21.48 7.84 -16.75
CA LYS A 10 21.16 8.83 -17.80
C LYS A 10 19.96 8.44 -18.68
N ALA A 11 19.63 7.16 -18.78
CA ALA A 11 18.50 6.66 -19.55
C ALA A 11 17.21 6.54 -18.71
N GLY A 12 17.19 7.01 -17.46
CA GLY A 12 16.04 6.93 -16.57
C GLY A 12 15.89 5.61 -15.81
N GLY A 13 16.82 4.66 -15.95
CA GLY A 13 16.81 3.39 -15.24
C GLY A 13 17.33 3.50 -13.81
N LEU A 14 16.63 2.88 -12.86
CA LEU A 14 17.06 2.79 -11.45
C LEU A 14 18.22 1.79 -11.31
N ILE A 15 19.38 2.25 -10.85
CA ILE A 15 20.59 1.41 -10.67
C ILE A 15 20.93 1.13 -9.21
N TYR A 16 20.48 1.98 -8.30
CA TYR A 16 20.58 1.74 -6.87
C TYR A 16 19.40 2.37 -6.13
N GLN A 17 18.93 1.68 -5.10
CA GLN A 17 17.83 2.16 -4.27
C GLN A 17 18.03 1.69 -2.83
N LEU A 18 17.84 2.61 -1.90
CA LEU A 18 17.88 2.34 -0.46
C LEU A 18 16.71 3.03 0.23
N ASP A 19 15.93 2.28 1.00
CA ASP A 19 14.94 2.86 1.91
C ASP A 19 15.54 2.93 3.32
N SER A 20 15.53 4.12 3.92
CA SER A 20 15.83 4.28 5.34
C SER A 20 14.54 3.96 6.11
N TYR A 21 14.42 2.72 6.56
CA TYR A 21 13.20 2.24 7.20
C TYR A 21 12.94 2.96 8.52
N ALA A 22 11.96 3.86 8.52
CA ALA A 22 11.26 4.25 9.73
C ALA A 22 10.00 3.37 9.83
N PRO A 23 9.67 2.80 11.01
CA PRO A 23 8.41 2.09 11.22
C PRO A 23 7.27 2.99 10.79
N ARG A 24 6.55 2.60 9.74
CA ARG A 24 5.38 3.35 9.29
C ARG A 24 4.25 3.07 10.28
N ALA A 25 3.46 4.09 10.60
CA ALA A 25 2.31 3.92 11.47
C ALA A 25 1.35 2.87 10.86
N GLU A 26 1.26 1.73 11.53
CA GLU A 26 0.29 0.68 11.26
C GLU A 26 -0.82 0.80 12.31
N ALA A 27 -2.06 0.60 11.90
CA ALA A 27 -3.22 0.64 12.76
C ALA A 27 -3.92 -0.71 12.68
N GLU A 28 -4.00 -1.42 13.80
CA GLU A 28 -4.74 -2.68 13.91
C GLU A 28 -5.98 -2.46 14.76
N LYS A 29 -7.12 -2.96 14.26
CA LYS A 29 -8.41 -2.81 14.93
C LYS A 29 -9.32 -4.00 14.62
N THR A 30 -10.14 -4.37 15.60
CA THR A 30 -11.21 -5.34 15.44
C THR A 30 -12.48 -4.67 14.94
N PHE A 31 -13.08 -5.25 13.90
CA PHE A 31 -14.30 -4.78 13.27
C PHE A 31 -15.43 -5.80 13.46
N SER A 32 -16.65 -5.28 13.44
CA SER A 32 -17.90 -6.04 13.32
C SER A 32 -18.47 -5.83 11.92
N TYR A 33 -19.43 -6.67 11.52
CA TYR A 33 -20.14 -6.50 10.25
C TYR A 33 -21.28 -5.48 10.37
N PRO A 34 -21.50 -4.60 9.37
CA PRO A 34 -20.64 -4.34 8.22
C PRO A 34 -19.44 -3.46 8.59
N LEU A 35 -18.41 -3.45 7.75
CA LEU A 35 -17.29 -2.51 7.92
C LEU A 35 -17.77 -1.06 7.85
N ASP A 36 -17.20 -0.22 8.72
CA ASP A 36 -17.35 1.24 8.73
C ASP A 36 -16.40 1.93 7.72
N LEU A 37 -15.66 1.14 6.94
CA LEU A 37 -14.72 1.57 5.90
C LEU A 37 -15.15 1.03 4.54
N LEU A 38 -14.97 1.84 3.49
CA LEU A 38 -15.12 1.39 2.12
C LEU A 38 -13.76 0.93 1.61
N LEU A 39 -13.65 -0.33 1.22
CA LEU A 39 -12.44 -0.91 0.65
C LEU A 39 -12.57 -1.07 -0.87
N LYS A 40 -11.46 -0.95 -1.59
CA LYS A 40 -11.38 -1.19 -3.04
C LYS A 40 -10.14 -1.98 -3.41
N LEU A 41 -10.21 -2.74 -4.50
CA LEU A 41 -9.03 -3.33 -5.12
C LEU A 41 -8.32 -2.29 -5.98
N HIS A 42 -7.01 -2.17 -5.83
CA HIS A 42 -6.15 -1.33 -6.67
C HIS A 42 -4.74 -1.92 -6.74
N ASP A 43 -4.22 -2.14 -7.94
CA ASP A 43 -2.87 -2.68 -8.20
C ASP A 43 -2.57 -3.93 -7.34
N GLU A 44 -3.49 -4.91 -7.38
CA GLU A 44 -3.41 -6.17 -6.63
C GLU A 44 -3.37 -6.03 -5.10
N ARG A 45 -3.80 -4.88 -4.56
CA ARG A 45 -3.90 -4.60 -3.12
C ARG A 45 -5.29 -4.11 -2.75
N VAL A 46 -5.77 -4.49 -1.56
CA VAL A 46 -7.01 -3.95 -1.01
C VAL A 46 -6.71 -2.68 -0.22
N LEU A 47 -7.24 -1.55 -0.67
CA LEU A 47 -7.01 -0.22 -0.11
C LEU A 47 -8.28 0.37 0.49
N VAL A 48 -8.11 1.21 1.51
CA VAL A 48 -9.18 2.06 2.04
C VAL A 48 -9.50 3.15 1.03
N ALA A 49 -10.71 3.11 0.48
CA ALA A 49 -11.24 4.10 -0.45
C ALA A 49 -11.96 5.25 0.28
N PHE A 50 -12.67 4.95 1.37
CA PHE A 50 -13.40 5.92 2.19
C PHE A 50 -13.47 5.48 3.66
N GLY A 51 -13.60 6.46 4.56
CA GLY A 51 -13.58 6.27 6.01
C GLY A 51 -12.17 6.48 6.59
N GLN A 52 -12.09 7.28 7.65
CA GLN A 52 -10.85 7.52 8.40
C GLN A 52 -11.17 7.54 9.89
N ARG A 53 -10.52 6.65 10.64
CA ARG A 53 -10.72 6.54 12.09
C ARG A 53 -9.56 5.76 12.69
N ASP A 54 -9.23 6.03 13.96
CA ASP A 54 -8.31 5.21 14.76
C ASP A 54 -6.94 4.98 14.10
N GLY A 55 -6.42 5.98 13.37
CA GLY A 55 -5.14 5.90 12.66
C GLY A 55 -5.21 5.32 11.24
N ILE A 56 -6.37 4.82 10.82
CA ILE A 56 -6.62 4.32 9.46
C ILE A 56 -6.93 5.49 8.54
N ARG A 57 -6.26 5.55 7.39
CA ARG A 57 -6.39 6.64 6.41
C ARG A 57 -6.73 6.10 5.02
N VAL A 58 -7.37 6.95 4.22
CA VAL A 58 -7.59 6.65 2.79
C VAL A 58 -6.24 6.40 2.12
N GLY A 59 -6.17 5.34 1.30
CA GLY A 59 -4.94 4.86 0.67
C GLY A 59 -4.09 3.92 1.54
N HIS A 60 -4.44 3.67 2.82
CA HIS A 60 -3.87 2.54 3.55
C HIS A 60 -4.30 1.22 2.90
N ALA A 61 -3.40 0.26 2.86
CA ALA A 61 -3.65 -1.09 2.43
C ALA A 61 -3.98 -1.98 3.62
N VAL A 62 -4.77 -3.03 3.38
CA VAL A 62 -4.85 -4.19 4.28
C VAL A 62 -3.50 -4.89 4.25
N LEU A 63 -2.88 -5.05 5.41
CA LEU A 63 -1.57 -5.71 5.59
C LEU A 63 -1.73 -7.10 6.20
N ALA A 64 -2.66 -7.25 7.16
CA ALA A 64 -2.95 -8.52 7.81
C ALA A 64 -4.42 -8.61 8.23
N ILE A 65 -4.91 -9.84 8.34
CA ILE A 65 -6.24 -10.19 8.86
C ILE A 65 -6.03 -11.24 9.97
N ASN A 66 -6.57 -10.98 11.16
CA ASN A 66 -6.44 -11.83 12.35
C ASN A 66 -4.97 -12.16 12.69
N GLY A 67 -4.08 -11.17 12.55
CA GLY A 67 -2.64 -11.33 12.80
C GLY A 67 -1.87 -12.05 11.68
N VAL A 68 -2.54 -12.50 10.61
CA VAL A 68 -1.90 -13.19 9.48
C VAL A 68 -1.79 -12.25 8.28
N ASP A 69 -0.58 -12.12 7.74
CA ASP A 69 -0.31 -11.25 6.59
C ASP A 69 -1.09 -11.67 5.35
N VAL A 70 -1.63 -10.67 4.63
CA VAL A 70 -2.30 -10.90 3.35
C VAL A 70 -1.28 -10.92 2.22
N ASN A 71 -1.56 -11.72 1.20
CA ASN A 71 -0.77 -11.76 -0.02
C ASN A 71 -1.46 -10.94 -1.12
N GLY A 72 -1.17 -9.64 -1.14
CA GLY A 72 -1.80 -8.71 -2.08
C GLY A 72 -3.30 -8.59 -1.85
N LYS A 73 -4.10 -9.17 -2.74
CA LYS A 73 -5.57 -9.20 -2.64
C LYS A 73 -6.14 -10.48 -2.04
N TYR A 74 -5.28 -11.44 -1.70
CA TYR A 74 -5.67 -12.73 -1.14
C TYR A 74 -5.30 -12.84 0.34
N THR A 75 -6.12 -13.56 1.12
CA THR A 75 -5.75 -14.02 2.46
C THR A 75 -4.67 -15.09 2.38
N ALA A 76 -4.06 -15.45 3.51
CA ALA A 76 -3.09 -16.55 3.55
C ALA A 76 -3.66 -17.90 3.06
N ASP A 77 -4.98 -18.09 3.19
CA ASP A 77 -5.70 -19.29 2.72
C ASP A 77 -6.07 -19.22 1.22
N GLY A 78 -5.67 -18.16 0.50
CA GLY A 78 -5.92 -17.98 -0.93
C GLY A 78 -7.32 -17.47 -1.29
N LYS A 79 -8.15 -17.08 -0.31
CA LYS A 79 -9.46 -16.44 -0.57
C LYS A 79 -9.26 -14.96 -0.88
N GLU A 80 -10.09 -14.38 -1.73
CA GLU A 80 -10.03 -12.93 -1.95
C GLU A 80 -10.43 -12.17 -0.68
N VAL A 81 -9.66 -11.14 -0.33
CA VAL A 81 -9.85 -10.37 0.89
C VAL A 81 -11.21 -9.67 0.90
N LEU A 82 -11.66 -9.13 -0.24
CA LEU A 82 -12.97 -8.47 -0.33
C LEU A 82 -14.13 -9.46 -0.16
N GLU A 83 -14.01 -10.67 -0.71
CA GLU A 83 -14.99 -11.74 -0.50
C GLU A 83 -15.01 -12.20 0.96
N TYR A 84 -13.84 -12.39 1.57
CA TYR A 84 -13.72 -12.76 2.97
C TYR A 84 -14.36 -11.73 3.90
N LEU A 85 -14.10 -10.44 3.66
CA LEU A 85 -14.67 -9.34 4.45
C LEU A 85 -16.14 -9.05 4.12
N GLY A 86 -16.65 -9.53 2.98
CA GLY A 86 -18.05 -9.45 2.61
C GLY A 86 -18.94 -10.49 3.31
N ASN A 87 -18.35 -11.54 3.90
CA ASN A 87 -19.10 -12.58 4.59
C ASN A 87 -19.27 -12.25 6.09
N PRO A 88 -20.51 -12.02 6.59
CA PRO A 88 -20.76 -11.70 7.99
C PRO A 88 -20.35 -12.82 8.97
N ALA A 89 -20.26 -14.08 8.54
CA ALA A 89 -19.85 -15.20 9.37
C ALA A 89 -18.37 -15.15 9.79
N ASN A 90 -17.55 -14.34 9.11
CA ASN A 90 -16.12 -14.18 9.42
C ASN A 90 -15.86 -13.13 10.51
N TYR A 91 -16.90 -12.45 11.00
CA TYR A 91 -16.79 -11.41 12.02
C TYR A 91 -17.01 -11.97 13.43
N PRO A 92 -16.38 -11.39 14.46
CA PRO A 92 -15.49 -10.23 14.42
C PRO A 92 -14.11 -10.52 13.81
N VAL A 93 -13.52 -9.53 13.14
CA VAL A 93 -12.24 -9.67 12.42
C VAL A 93 -11.26 -8.57 12.83
N SER A 94 -10.01 -8.92 13.15
CA SER A 94 -8.93 -7.95 13.33
C SER A 94 -8.29 -7.63 11.98
N ILE A 95 -8.17 -6.37 11.63
CA ILE A 95 -7.53 -5.94 10.38
C ILE A 95 -6.43 -4.94 10.70
N ARG A 96 -5.23 -5.21 10.18
CA ARG A 96 -4.09 -4.31 10.24
C ARG A 96 -3.97 -3.53 8.94
N PHE A 97 -4.00 -2.21 9.06
CA PHE A 97 -3.87 -1.27 7.96
C PHE A 97 -2.54 -0.51 8.03
N GLY A 98 -1.99 -0.15 6.88
CA GLY A 98 -0.84 0.74 6.83
C GLY A 98 -0.52 1.20 5.42
N ARG A 99 0.46 2.10 5.29
CA ARG A 99 0.87 2.60 3.99
C ARG A 99 1.55 1.48 3.18
N PRO A 100 1.08 1.15 1.97
CA PRO A 100 1.66 0.09 1.17
C PRO A 100 3.15 0.33 0.89
N ARG A 101 3.92 -0.75 0.83
CA ARG A 101 5.33 -0.71 0.46
C ARG A 101 5.46 -0.70 -1.06
N LEU A 102 6.33 0.16 -1.60
CA LEU A 102 6.60 0.16 -3.02
C LEU A 102 7.32 -1.13 -3.41
N THR A 103 6.80 -1.84 -4.40
CA THR A 103 7.45 -2.97 -5.07
C THR A 103 8.65 -2.48 -5.89
N SER A 104 9.53 -3.41 -6.26
CA SER A 104 10.66 -3.09 -7.14
C SER A 104 10.20 -2.48 -8.47
N ASN A 105 9.09 -2.97 -9.03
CA ASN A 105 8.53 -2.45 -10.29
C ASN A 105 7.94 -1.05 -10.12
N GLU A 106 7.21 -0.79 -9.03
CA GLU A 106 6.71 0.56 -8.72
C GLU A 106 7.88 1.55 -8.55
N LYS A 107 8.99 1.12 -7.91
CA LYS A 107 10.20 1.93 -7.76
C LYS A 107 10.88 2.23 -9.10
N LEU A 108 11.00 1.23 -9.97
CA LEU A 108 11.52 1.40 -11.33
C LEU A 108 10.68 2.39 -12.12
N MET A 109 9.35 2.23 -12.09
CA MET A 109 8.41 3.13 -12.74
C MET A 109 8.55 4.57 -12.23
N LEU A 110 8.62 4.76 -10.91
CA LEU A 110 8.79 6.09 -10.29
C LEU A 110 10.10 6.76 -10.70
N ALA A 111 11.20 6.00 -10.78
CA ALA A 111 12.49 6.50 -11.25
C ALA A 111 12.42 6.97 -12.72
N SER A 112 11.80 6.18 -13.60
CA SER A 112 11.60 6.54 -15.00
C SER A 112 10.70 7.76 -15.17
N MET A 113 9.61 7.84 -14.41
CA MET A 113 8.72 9.02 -14.41
C MET A 113 9.45 10.28 -13.95
N PHE A 114 10.26 10.18 -12.90
CA PHE A 114 11.07 11.30 -12.42
C PHE A 114 12.05 11.79 -13.48
N HIS A 115 12.71 10.89 -14.22
CA HIS A 115 13.62 11.26 -15.31
C HIS A 115 12.92 12.13 -16.37
N SER A 116 11.74 11.71 -16.82
CA SER A 116 10.96 12.48 -17.80
C SER A 116 10.47 13.82 -17.23
N LEU A 117 9.96 13.83 -16.00
CA LEU A 117 9.51 15.06 -15.34
C LEU A 117 10.65 16.08 -15.19
N PHE A 118 11.85 15.61 -14.85
CA PHE A 118 13.04 16.47 -14.76
C PHE A 118 13.39 17.10 -16.11
N ALA A 119 13.40 16.31 -17.19
CA ALA A 119 13.69 16.81 -18.54
C ALA A 119 12.65 17.85 -18.99
N ILE A 120 11.35 17.57 -18.76
CA ILE A 120 10.26 18.52 -19.06
C ILE A 120 10.43 19.82 -18.28
N GLY A 121 10.68 19.73 -16.97
CA GLY A 121 10.89 20.90 -16.12
C GLY A 121 12.09 21.75 -16.57
N SER A 122 13.17 21.10 -17.02
CA SER A 122 14.35 21.81 -17.56
C SER A 122 14.09 22.45 -18.93
N GLN A 123 13.24 21.86 -19.76
CA GLN A 123 12.93 22.39 -21.09
C GLN A 123 11.93 23.57 -21.04
N LEU A 124 11.07 23.58 -20.02
CA LEU A 124 10.06 24.63 -19.81
C LEU A 124 10.59 25.83 -19.01
N SER A 125 11.83 25.77 -18.50
CA SER A 125 12.49 26.86 -17.77
C SER A 125 13.28 27.77 -18.69
#